data_AF-A0A2V6M3T9-F1
#
_entry.id   AF-A0A2V6M3T9-F1
#
_cell.length_a   1.000
_cell.length_b   1.000
_cell.length_c   1.000
_cell.angle_alpha   90.00
_cell.angle_beta   90.00
_cell.angle_gamma   90.00
#
_symmetry.space_group_name_H-M   'P 1'
#
loop_
_entity.id
_entity.type
_entity.pdbx_description
1 polymer ?
#
loop_
_entity_poly.entity_id
_entity_poly.type
_entity_poly.pdbx_seq_one_letter_code
_entity_poly.pdbx_strand_id
1 'polypeptide(L)'
;MRTRRDFLSLAGKSLGLAALSSATVASLLRNIEAATKNVAHLTPEEAAMDEDHWATIQNSFSVTRGIINLNNGGVSPSPRIVTEALVRYIWEQEDATAYTMWQILEPQ
;
A
#
# COMPACT_ATOMS: atom_id res chain seq x y z
N MET A 1 -28.14 28.25 1.33
CA MET A 1 -27.27 28.02 2.51
C MET A 1 -26.31 26.89 2.19
N ARG A 2 -24.98 27.07 2.32
CA ARG A 2 -24.03 25.96 2.25
C ARG A 2 -24.17 25.11 3.51
N THR A 3 -24.37 23.81 3.36
CA THR A 3 -24.47 22.87 4.48
C THR A 3 -23.10 22.35 4.89
N ARG A 4 -22.99 21.76 6.09
CA ARG A 4 -21.76 21.08 6.55
C ARG A 4 -21.32 19.97 5.58
N ARG A 5 -22.27 19.29 4.95
CA ARG A 5 -22.02 18.27 3.92
C ARG A 5 -21.39 18.88 2.67
N ASP A 6 -21.85 20.05 2.24
CA ASP A 6 -21.29 20.75 1.08
C ASP A 6 -19.85 21.21 1.35
N PHE A 7 -19.58 21.67 2.57
CA PHE A 7 -18.23 22.03 3.00
C PHE A 7 -17.29 20.82 3.04
N LEU A 8 -17.69 19.71 3.67
CA LEU A 8 -16.89 18.48 3.74
C LEU A 8 -16.68 17.86 2.35
N SER A 9 -17.69 17.90 1.48
CA SER A 9 -17.56 17.42 0.10
C SER A 9 -16.57 18.28 -0.68
N LEU A 10 -16.63 19.60 -0.54
CA LEU A 10 -15.71 20.51 -1.23
C LEU A 10 -14.28 20.38 -0.71
N ALA A 11 -14.09 20.36 0.62
CA ALA A 11 -12.79 20.20 1.26
C ALA A 11 -12.18 18.81 0.97
N GLY A 12 -12.98 17.75 1.03
CA GLY A 12 -12.54 16.40 0.68
C GLY A 12 -12.12 16.28 -0.79
N LYS A 13 -12.85 16.92 -1.70
CA LYS A 13 -12.48 16.96 -3.13
C LYS A 13 -11.18 17.73 -3.36
N SER A 14 -11.01 18.90 -2.75
CA SER A 14 -9.80 19.72 -2.93
C SER A 14 -8.56 19.07 -2.30
N LEU A 15 -8.69 18.50 -1.11
CA LEU A 15 -7.61 17.76 -0.44
C LEU A 15 -7.27 16.46 -1.17
N GLY A 16 -8.28 15.73 -1.67
CA GLY A 16 -8.06 14.55 -2.50
C GLY A 16 -7.32 14.87 -3.80
N LEU A 17 -7.65 15.98 -4.45
CA LEU A 17 -6.96 16.44 -5.66
C LEU A 17 -5.51 16.85 -5.37
N ALA A 18 -5.26 17.51 -4.23
CA ALA A 18 -3.91 17.88 -3.80
C ALA A 18 -3.05 16.66 -3.39
N ALA A 19 -3.66 15.62 -2.81
CA ALA A 19 -2.97 14.36 -2.55
C ALA A 19 -2.61 13.63 -3.84
N LEU A 20 -3.48 13.65 -4.86
CA LEU A 20 -3.21 13.06 -6.18
C LEU A 20 -2.19 13.84 -7.00
N SER A 21 -2.01 15.14 -6.75
CA SER A 21 -0.97 15.95 -7.40
C SER A 21 0.42 15.77 -6.78
N SER A 22 0.54 15.02 -5.68
CA SER A 22 1.83 14.57 -5.16
C SER A 22 2.56 13.73 -6.19
N ALA A 23 3.78 14.14 -6.57
CA ALA A 23 4.61 13.41 -7.52
C ALA A 23 4.86 11.95 -7.08
N THR A 24 4.92 11.72 -5.77
CA THR A 24 5.06 10.39 -5.16
C THR A 24 3.81 9.54 -5.41
N VAL A 25 2.62 10.07 -5.10
CA VAL A 25 1.35 9.36 -5.31
C VAL A 25 1.12 9.10 -6.79
N ALA A 26 1.37 10.09 -7.64
CA ALA A 26 1.28 9.95 -9.09
C ALA A 26 2.25 8.89 -9.63
N SER A 27 3.47 8.78 -9.08
CA SER A 27 4.42 7.74 -9.47
C SER A 27 3.97 6.34 -9.05
N LEU A 28 3.38 6.21 -7.86
CA LEU A 28 2.82 4.93 -7.41
C LEU A 28 1.67 4.49 -8.31
N LEU A 29 0.76 5.40 -8.66
CA LEU A 29 -0.35 5.09 -9.57
C LEU A 29 0.14 4.66 -10.96
N ARG A 30 1.17 5.31 -11.51
CA ARG A 30 1.78 4.89 -12.78
C ARG A 30 2.39 3.50 -12.71
N ASN A 31 3.03 3.15 -11.60
CA ASN A 31 3.59 1.81 -11.40
C ASN A 31 2.50 0.75 -11.31
N ILE A 32 1.41 1.03 -10.61
CA ILE A 32 0.24 0.13 -10.53
C ILE A 32 -0.39 -0.03 -11.91
N GLU A 33 -0.63 1.07 -12.62
CA GLU A 33 -1.17 1.05 -13.98
C GLU A 33 -0.27 0.23 -14.93
N ALA A 34 1.04 0.44 -14.87
CA ALA A 34 1.99 -0.34 -15.66
C ALA A 34 1.96 -1.83 -15.30
N ALA A 35 1.84 -2.19 -14.02
CA ALA A 35 1.76 -3.57 -13.56
C ALA A 35 0.46 -4.27 -13.97
N THR A 36 -0.64 -3.54 -14.14
CA THR A 36 -1.94 -4.10 -14.54
C THR A 36 -2.15 -4.10 -16.06
N LYS A 37 -1.33 -3.40 -16.85
CA LYS A 37 -1.44 -3.37 -18.32
C LYS A 37 -1.45 -4.75 -18.97
N ASN A 38 -0.70 -5.69 -18.42
CA ASN A 38 -0.58 -7.04 -18.99
C ASN A 38 -1.91 -7.81 -18.98
N VAL A 39 -2.83 -7.49 -18.06
CA VAL A 39 -4.15 -8.12 -17.96
C VAL A 39 -5.29 -7.20 -18.39
N ALA A 40 -5.01 -5.95 -18.75
CA ALA A 40 -6.03 -4.93 -19.03
C ALA A 40 -6.92 -5.23 -20.25
N HIS A 41 -6.46 -6.11 -21.15
CA HIS A 41 -7.20 -6.53 -22.34
C HIS A 41 -8.07 -7.77 -22.11
N LEU A 42 -7.96 -8.41 -20.93
CA LEU A 42 -8.66 -9.64 -20.58
C LEU A 42 -10.00 -9.32 -19.92
N THR A 43 -10.95 -10.25 -20.05
CA THR A 43 -12.14 -10.25 -19.17
C THR A 43 -11.75 -10.56 -17.72
N PRO A 44 -12.58 -10.21 -16.72
CA PRO A 44 -12.31 -10.54 -15.32
C PRO A 44 -12.05 -12.03 -15.10
N GLU A 45 -12.80 -12.89 -15.79
CA GLU A 45 -12.66 -14.34 -15.72
C GLU A 45 -11.34 -14.82 -16.30
N GLU A 46 -10.90 -14.26 -17.43
CA GLU A 46 -9.61 -14.57 -18.04
C GLU A 46 -8.43 -14.05 -17.19
N ALA A 47 -8.52 -12.83 -16.68
CA ALA A 47 -7.50 -12.26 -15.80
C ALA A 47 -7.37 -13.04 -14.48
N ALA A 48 -8.47 -13.60 -13.96
CA ALA A 48 -8.44 -14.46 -12.78
C ALA A 48 -7.67 -15.77 -13.02
N MET A 49 -7.53 -16.20 -14.28
CA MET A 49 -6.81 -17.41 -14.68
C MET A 49 -5.35 -17.14 -15.11
N ASP A 50 -4.89 -15.89 -15.10
CA ASP A 50 -3.52 -15.53 -15.47
C ASP A 50 -2.54 -15.80 -14.31
N GLU A 51 -1.97 -17.01 -14.29
CA GLU A 51 -1.07 -17.46 -13.23
C GLU A 51 0.22 -16.63 -13.14
N ASP A 52 0.75 -16.11 -14.26
CA ASP A 52 1.98 -15.30 -14.24
C ASP A 52 1.73 -13.95 -13.54
N HIS A 53 0.57 -13.35 -13.77
CA HIS A 53 0.11 -12.15 -13.07
C HIS A 53 -0.03 -12.41 -11.55
N TRP A 54 -0.76 -13.47 -11.18
CA TRP A 54 -1.01 -13.79 -9.76
C TRP A 54 0.23 -14.30 -9.03
N ALA A 55 1.14 -15.00 -9.70
CA ALA A 55 2.42 -15.44 -9.13
C ALA A 55 3.26 -14.23 -8.69
N THR A 56 3.29 -13.16 -9.47
CA THR A 56 3.98 -11.91 -9.11
C THR A 56 3.41 -11.30 -7.83
N ILE A 57 2.08 -11.26 -7.70
CA ILE A 57 1.40 -10.76 -6.50
C ILE A 57 1.69 -11.67 -5.30
N GLN A 58 1.56 -12.99 -5.47
CA GLN A 58 1.82 -13.97 -4.41
C GLN A 58 3.28 -13.89 -3.91
N ASN A 59 4.24 -13.71 -4.82
CA ASN A 59 5.67 -13.53 -4.52
C ASN A 59 5.99 -12.24 -3.75
N SER A 60 5.06 -11.30 -3.70
CA SER A 60 5.20 -10.07 -2.91
C SER A 60 4.94 -10.28 -1.42
N PHE A 61 4.52 -11.47 -0.99
CA PHE A 61 4.29 -11.85 0.41
C PHE A 61 5.30 -12.89 0.88
N SER A 62 5.69 -12.83 2.16
CA SER A 62 6.67 -13.75 2.76
C SER A 62 6.01 -14.99 3.40
N VAL A 63 4.92 -15.49 2.82
CA VAL A 63 4.12 -16.59 3.41
C VAL A 63 4.68 -17.96 3.04
N THR A 64 4.48 -18.94 3.94
CA THR A 64 4.86 -20.34 3.69
C THR A 64 3.97 -20.96 2.61
N ARG A 65 4.56 -21.56 1.57
CA ARG A 65 3.83 -22.22 0.47
C ARG A 65 3.20 -23.57 0.81
N GLY A 66 3.42 -24.07 2.02
CA GLY A 66 2.83 -25.32 2.52
C GLY A 66 1.39 -25.18 3.02
N ILE A 67 0.84 -23.97 3.08
CA ILE A 67 -0.52 -23.69 3.59
C ILE A 67 -1.26 -22.81 2.58
N ILE A 68 -2.49 -23.20 2.25
CA ILE A 68 -3.41 -22.39 1.44
C ILE A 68 -4.29 -21.57 2.40
N ASN A 69 -4.07 -20.26 2.47
CA ASN A 69 -4.89 -19.37 3.28
C ASN A 69 -6.11 -18.86 2.48
N LEU A 70 -7.30 -19.40 2.78
CA LEU A 70 -8.57 -18.97 2.19
C LEU A 70 -9.30 -17.91 3.03
N ASN A 71 -8.73 -17.47 4.15
CA ASN A 71 -9.34 -16.49 5.07
C ASN A 71 -8.55 -15.18 5.17
N ASN A 72 -7.90 -14.75 4.08
CA ASN A 72 -7.22 -13.45 4.03
C ASN A 72 -8.17 -12.27 4.32
N GLY A 73 -9.49 -12.44 4.17
CA GLY A 73 -10.49 -11.43 4.52
C GLY A 73 -10.63 -11.18 6.03
N GLY A 74 -10.36 -12.18 6.87
CA GLY A 74 -10.38 -12.02 8.33
C GLY A 74 -9.06 -11.48 8.88
N VAL A 75 -7.94 -12.05 8.42
CA VAL A 75 -6.59 -11.57 8.73
C VAL A 75 -5.69 -11.88 7.53
N SER A 76 -5.07 -10.84 6.99
CA SER A 76 -4.15 -10.95 5.86
C SER A 76 -2.70 -10.75 6.30
N PRO A 77 -1.73 -11.52 5.77
CA PRO A 77 -0.32 -11.19 5.92
C PRO A 77 -0.02 -9.82 5.29
N SER A 78 0.95 -9.11 5.85
CA SER A 78 1.45 -7.90 5.21
C SER A 78 2.34 -8.25 4.00
N PRO A 79 2.32 -7.46 2.92
CA PRO A 79 3.32 -7.58 1.86
C PRO A 79 4.74 -7.47 2.43
N ARG A 80 5.69 -8.18 1.83
CA ARG A 80 7.08 -8.28 2.29
C ARG A 80 7.72 -6.91 2.55
N ILE A 81 7.48 -5.94 1.65
CA ILE A 81 8.02 -4.59 1.78
C ILE A 81 7.56 -3.86 3.06
N VAL A 82 6.34 -4.13 3.52
CA VAL A 82 5.78 -3.53 4.74
C VAL A 82 6.46 -4.14 5.96
N THR A 83 6.58 -5.47 6.00
CA THR A 83 7.29 -6.15 7.09
C THR A 83 8.77 -5.77 7.14
N GLU A 84 9.44 -5.68 5.98
CA GLU A 84 10.82 -5.21 5.89
C GLU A 84 10.98 -3.77 6.38
N ALA A 85 10.01 -2.88 6.08
CA ALA A 85 10.02 -1.51 6.59
C ALA A 85 9.85 -1.47 8.11
N LEU A 86 8.92 -2.25 8.66
CA LEU A 86 8.76 -2.36 10.12
C LEU A 86 10.04 -2.81 10.80
N VAL A 87 10.71 -3.84 10.26
CA VAL A 87 11.99 -4.32 10.80
C VAL A 87 13.06 -3.24 10.75
N ARG A 88 13.16 -2.47 9.65
CA ARG A 88 14.11 -1.34 9.58
C ARG A 88 13.83 -0.29 10.64
N TYR A 89 12.57 0.08 10.84
CA TYR A 89 12.21 1.08 11.86
C TYR A 89 12.51 0.62 13.28
N ILE A 90 12.36 -0.68 13.56
CA ILE A 90 12.79 -1.24 14.85
C ILE A 90 14.30 -1.04 15.03
N TRP A 91 15.11 -1.41 14.02
CA TRP A 91 16.57 -1.19 14.10
C TRP A 91 16.96 0.28 14.23
N GLU A 92 16.23 1.19 13.58
CA GLU A 92 16.43 2.63 13.75
C GLU A 92 16.13 3.08 15.19
N GLN A 93 15.18 2.47 15.90
CA GLN A 93 14.95 2.80 17.32
C GLN A 93 16.12 2.37 18.20
N GLU A 94 16.72 1.23 17.87
CA GLU A 94 17.83 0.67 18.65
C GLU A 94 19.15 1.41 18.38
N ASP A 95 19.30 2.05 17.21
CA ASP A 95 20.48 2.84 16.88
C ASP A 95 20.50 4.15 17.68
N ALA A 96 21.51 4.31 18.55
CA ALA A 96 21.66 5.46 19.44
C ALA A 96 20.35 5.86 20.16
N THR A 97 19.69 4.89 20.81
CA THR A 97 18.31 4.93 21.31
C THR A 97 17.85 6.28 21.88
N ALA A 98 18.59 6.86 22.84
CA ALA A 98 18.19 8.13 23.46
C ALA A 98 18.22 9.31 22.48
N TYR A 99 19.18 9.35 21.56
CA TYR A 99 19.24 10.36 20.52
C TYR A 99 18.11 10.17 19.50
N THR A 100 17.95 8.97 18.95
CA THR A 100 16.97 8.72 17.89
C THR A 100 15.54 8.89 18.40
N MET A 101 15.22 8.33 19.57
CA MET A 101 13.87 8.41 20.12
C MET A 101 13.49 9.82 20.58
N TRP A 102 14.42 10.61 21.13
CA TRP A 102 14.10 11.93 21.68
C TRP A 102 14.32 13.09 20.72
N GLN A 103 15.21 12.94 19.74
CA GLN A 103 15.58 14.06 18.85
C GLN A 103 15.03 13.91 17.45
N ILE A 104 14.74 12.68 17.00
CA ILE A 104 14.30 12.42 15.62
C ILE A 104 12.83 11.99 15.58
N LEU A 105 12.44 11.06 16.46
CA LEU A 105 11.13 10.40 16.40
C LEU A 105 10.14 10.89 17.46
N GLU A 106 10.41 12.05 18.04
CA GLU A 106 9.49 12.67 18.99
C GLU A 106 8.12 12.93 18.30
N PRO A 107 6.99 12.59 18.97
CA PRO A 107 5.66 12.82 18.41
C PRO A 107 5.47 14.29 18.00
N GLN A 108 5.02 14.51 16.77
CA GLN A 108 4.69 15.84 16.24
C GLN A 108 3.24 16.24 16.59
#